data_AF-A0A3B8LJR9-F1
#
_entry.id   AF-A0A3B8LJR9-F1
#
_cell.length_a   1.000
_cell.length_b   1.000
_cell.length_c   1.000
_cell.angle_alpha   90.00
_cell.angle_beta   90.00
_cell.angle_gamma   90.00
#
_symmetry.space_group_name_H-M   'P 1'
#
loop_
_entity.id
_entity.type
_entity.pdbx_description
1 polymer ?
#
loop_
_entity_poly.entity_id
_entity_poly.type
_entity_poly.pdbx_seq_one_letter_code
_entity_poly.pdbx_strand_id
1 'polypeptide(L)'
;MTGRTLWIARTLWGAAILLAASLMFIYLYHVPVILQNPESSDLFENITNQYLSQTVFPTVSMIRRLFLATCGWFMALMICWRRTDRALVLWTSLAIVGISTYPLNIEFLERLMFRDELGEIWRAMAAVQAVLGASIGIGIMLVMPSGRLMRGWGRWLYPFVLIFPTIYAWVWWAEYRAYRPAMVGNVLTITVAALVIFFRYWETTQPREKLQLRWLLLGNVVCAVVFALYVVLVLSPTPTSETLLIAKRFSQDVILLLGYSAPLLTFFLVISRYKLWSFHVTGNRSLVYSTLTLSLAVVFLLGFLLLRKVFRLVG
;
A
#
# COMPACT_ATOMS: atom_id res chain seq x y z
N MET A 1 26.61 6.21 5.57
CA MET A 1 25.85 7.16 6.41
C MET A 1 26.68 7.41 7.66
N THR A 2 26.80 8.66 8.11
CA THR A 2 27.41 8.99 9.41
C THR A 2 26.40 8.74 10.54
N GLY A 3 26.88 8.45 11.76
CA GLY A 3 26.09 7.88 12.86
C GLY A 3 24.72 8.53 13.10
N ARG A 4 24.64 9.87 13.12
CA ARG A 4 23.40 10.61 13.45
C ARG A 4 22.27 10.43 12.43
N THR A 5 22.59 10.38 11.13
CA THR A 5 21.56 10.24 10.07
C THR A 5 20.98 8.83 10.00
N LEU A 6 21.81 7.82 10.27
CA LEU A 6 21.36 6.43 10.36
C LEU A 6 20.46 6.21 11.58
N TRP A 7 20.78 6.85 12.70
CA TRP A 7 19.95 6.80 13.91
C TRP A 7 18.54 7.35 13.67
N ILE A 8 18.42 8.55 13.08
CA ILE A 8 17.11 9.13 12.74
C ILE A 8 16.31 8.19 11.83
N ALA A 9 16.95 7.65 10.79
CA ALA A 9 16.29 6.71 9.88
C ALA A 9 15.79 5.44 10.59
N ARG A 10 16.55 4.91 11.54
CA ARG A 10 16.16 3.74 12.36
C ARG A 10 15.00 4.05 13.29
N THR A 11 14.99 5.23 13.92
CA THR A 11 13.90 5.64 14.80
C THR A 11 12.60 5.80 14.02
N LEU A 12 12.63 6.49 12.88
CA LEU A 12 11.46 6.68 12.02
C LEU A 12 10.95 5.35 11.45
N TRP A 13 11.87 4.51 10.99
CA TRP A 13 11.55 3.17 10.54
C TRP A 13 10.90 2.34 11.66
N GLY A 14 11.49 2.34 12.85
CA GLY A 14 10.96 1.61 14.01
C GLY A 14 9.57 2.08 14.40
N ALA A 15 9.32 3.39 14.42
CA ALA A 15 8.00 3.95 14.70
C ALA A 15 6.94 3.51 13.67
N ALA A 16 7.28 3.53 12.37
CA ALA A 16 6.36 3.13 11.31
C ALA A 16 6.08 1.62 11.31
N ILE A 17 7.07 0.80 11.66
CA ILE A 17 6.92 -0.65 11.83
C ILE A 17 6.07 -0.96 13.06
N LEU A 18 6.30 -0.29 14.18
CA LEU A 18 5.48 -0.43 15.39
C LEU A 18 4.02 -0.05 15.11
N LEU A 19 3.79 1.04 14.37
CA LEU A 19 2.44 1.44 13.95
C LEU A 19 1.75 0.33 13.14
N ALA A 20 2.42 -0.25 12.14
CA ALA A 20 1.87 -1.38 11.39
C ALA A 20 1.61 -2.61 12.27
N ALA A 21 2.49 -2.90 13.23
CA ALA A 21 2.31 -4.03 14.15
C ALA A 21 1.08 -3.79 15.04
N SER A 22 0.95 -2.59 15.62
CA SER A 22 -0.20 -2.21 16.45
C SER A 22 -1.50 -2.35 15.68
N LEU A 23 -1.58 -1.83 14.46
CA LEU A 23 -2.77 -1.96 13.60
C LEU A 23 -3.09 -3.43 13.30
N MET A 24 -2.08 -4.28 13.08
CA MET A 24 -2.28 -5.72 12.89
C MET A 24 -2.83 -6.41 14.14
N PHE A 25 -2.31 -6.08 15.33
CA PHE A 25 -2.84 -6.63 16.60
C PHE A 25 -4.27 -6.16 16.88
N ILE A 26 -4.56 -4.89 16.62
CA ILE A 26 -5.91 -4.34 16.77
C ILE A 26 -6.86 -5.02 15.79
N TYR A 27 -6.43 -5.25 14.56
CA TYR A 27 -7.21 -6.00 13.58
C TYR A 27 -7.55 -7.40 14.09
N LEU A 28 -6.53 -8.14 14.55
CA LEU A 28 -6.71 -9.49 15.10
C LEU A 28 -7.66 -9.51 16.31
N TYR A 29 -7.59 -8.50 17.18
CA TYR A 29 -8.51 -8.36 18.30
C TYR A 29 -9.97 -8.19 17.84
N HIS A 30 -10.19 -7.47 16.74
CA HIS A 30 -11.54 -7.21 16.21
C HIS A 30 -12.04 -8.28 15.23
N VAL A 31 -11.23 -9.28 14.86
CA VAL A 31 -11.62 -10.36 13.93
C VAL A 31 -12.96 -11.02 14.30
N PRO A 32 -13.24 -11.40 15.57
CA PRO A 32 -14.51 -12.02 15.92
C PRO A 32 -15.71 -11.12 15.62
N VAL A 33 -15.59 -9.83 15.93
CA VAL A 33 -16.64 -8.83 15.70
C VAL A 33 -16.82 -8.55 14.20
N ILE A 34 -15.72 -8.52 13.46
CA ILE A 34 -15.66 -8.35 12.00
C ILE A 34 -16.40 -9.48 11.27
N LEU A 35 -16.28 -10.72 11.77
CA LEU A 35 -16.97 -11.89 11.22
C LEU A 35 -18.44 -11.96 11.61
N GLN A 36 -18.80 -11.44 12.80
CA GLN A 36 -20.20 -11.39 13.26
C GLN A 36 -21.02 -10.28 12.59
N ASN A 37 -20.37 -9.19 12.15
CA ASN A 37 -21.01 -8.07 11.48
C ASN A 37 -20.46 -7.86 10.05
N PRO A 38 -20.83 -8.73 9.09
CA PRO A 38 -20.34 -8.66 7.71
C PRO A 38 -20.98 -7.53 6.89
N GLU A 39 -22.15 -7.00 7.31
CA GLU A 39 -23.04 -6.12 6.53
C GLU A 39 -22.52 -4.69 6.26
N SER A 40 -21.25 -4.37 6.52
CA SER A 40 -20.79 -2.98 6.56
C SER A 40 -20.05 -2.48 5.32
N SER A 41 -20.05 -3.22 4.20
CA SER A 41 -19.47 -2.70 2.95
C SER A 41 -20.44 -2.73 1.77
N ASP A 42 -20.95 -1.56 1.38
CA ASP A 42 -21.75 -1.31 0.16
C ASP A 42 -21.03 -1.69 -1.15
N LEU A 43 -19.75 -2.06 -1.05
CA LEU A 43 -18.90 -2.51 -2.15
C LEU A 43 -19.29 -3.86 -2.73
N PHE A 44 -20.02 -4.68 -1.97
CA PHE A 44 -20.30 -6.05 -2.35
C PHE A 44 -21.80 -6.28 -2.51
N GLU A 45 -22.14 -6.79 -3.69
CA GLU A 45 -23.49 -7.17 -4.08
C GLU A 45 -24.04 -8.19 -3.08
N ASN A 46 -25.24 -7.94 -2.56
CA ASN A 46 -25.90 -8.84 -1.62
C ASN A 46 -26.22 -10.17 -2.31
N ILE A 47 -25.67 -11.24 -1.77
CA ILE A 47 -25.91 -12.62 -2.23
C ILE A 47 -27.10 -13.16 -1.44
N THR A 48 -28.07 -13.76 -2.15
CA THR A 48 -29.29 -14.32 -1.57
C THR A 48 -28.98 -15.38 -0.50
N ASN A 49 -27.95 -16.21 -0.73
CA ASN A 49 -27.46 -17.15 0.25
C ASN A 49 -26.75 -16.45 1.43
N GLN A 50 -27.46 -16.39 2.55
CA GLN A 50 -27.00 -15.77 3.79
C GLN A 50 -25.70 -16.38 4.34
N TYR A 51 -25.51 -17.71 4.23
CA TYR A 51 -24.30 -18.38 4.71
C TYR A 51 -23.05 -17.95 3.91
N LEU A 52 -23.18 -17.84 2.58
CA LEU A 52 -22.09 -17.37 1.74
C LEU A 52 -21.75 -15.90 2.03
N SER A 53 -22.77 -15.06 2.10
CA SER A 53 -22.63 -13.62 2.35
C SER A 53 -22.03 -13.31 3.73
N GLN A 54 -22.52 -13.97 4.78
CA GLN A 54 -22.16 -13.65 6.16
C GLN A 54 -20.92 -14.40 6.68
N THR A 55 -20.65 -15.60 6.17
CA THR A 55 -19.57 -16.46 6.72
C THR A 55 -18.43 -16.65 5.73
N VAL A 56 -18.72 -17.15 4.52
CA VAL A 56 -17.67 -17.63 3.61
C VAL A 56 -16.84 -16.47 3.05
N PHE A 57 -17.47 -15.47 2.43
CA PHE A 57 -16.72 -14.36 1.82
C PHE A 57 -15.95 -13.50 2.81
N PRO A 58 -16.51 -13.11 3.97
CA PRO A 58 -15.75 -12.40 5.00
C PRO A 58 -14.54 -13.19 5.48
N THR A 59 -14.69 -14.50 5.67
CA THR A 59 -13.60 -15.39 6.10
C THR A 59 -12.50 -15.51 5.03
N VAL A 60 -12.87 -15.71 3.76
CA VAL A 60 -11.90 -15.79 2.65
C VAL A 60 -11.13 -14.48 2.49
N SER A 61 -11.84 -13.34 2.50
CA SER A 61 -11.23 -12.01 2.47
C SER A 61 -10.28 -11.78 3.64
N MET A 62 -10.66 -12.19 4.85
CA MET A 62 -9.82 -12.10 6.05
C MET A 62 -8.55 -12.95 5.92
N ILE A 63 -8.68 -14.22 5.53
CA ILE A 63 -7.55 -15.13 5.32
C ILE A 63 -6.55 -14.53 4.35
N ARG A 64 -7.04 -14.00 3.21
CA ARG A 64 -6.20 -13.33 2.21
C ARG A 64 -5.43 -12.14 2.81
N ARG A 65 -6.10 -11.26 3.56
CA ARG A 65 -5.47 -10.07 4.17
C ARG A 65 -4.38 -10.47 5.18
N LEU A 66 -4.69 -11.43 6.05
CA LEU A 66 -3.74 -11.95 7.05
C LEU A 66 -2.56 -12.68 6.38
N PHE A 67 -2.83 -13.46 5.35
CA PHE A 67 -1.79 -14.14 4.56
C PHE A 67 -0.83 -13.12 3.93
N LEU A 68 -1.35 -12.10 3.23
CA LEU A 68 -0.52 -11.05 2.64
C LEU A 68 0.31 -10.33 3.70
N ALA A 69 -0.31 -9.90 4.79
CA ALA A 69 0.35 -9.19 5.87
C ALA A 69 1.48 -10.03 6.48
N THR A 70 1.18 -11.27 6.90
CA THR A 70 2.15 -12.18 7.53
C THR A 70 3.32 -12.52 6.59
N CYS A 71 3.05 -12.82 5.31
CA CYS A 71 4.09 -13.04 4.32
C CYS A 71 4.98 -11.80 4.13
N GLY A 72 4.40 -10.60 4.05
CA GLY A 72 5.17 -9.36 3.93
C GLY A 72 6.03 -9.09 5.17
N TRP A 73 5.49 -9.28 6.37
CA TRP A 73 6.24 -9.19 7.63
C TRP A 73 7.41 -10.18 7.65
N PHE A 74 7.18 -11.44 7.26
CA PHE A 74 8.23 -12.45 7.17
C PHE A 74 9.32 -12.04 6.18
N MET A 75 8.96 -11.58 4.98
CA MET A 75 9.92 -11.08 3.97
C MET A 75 10.73 -9.88 4.49
N ALA A 76 10.08 -8.93 5.17
CA ALA A 76 10.73 -7.78 5.77
C ALA A 76 11.73 -8.19 6.85
N LEU A 77 11.34 -9.13 7.73
CA LEU A 77 12.22 -9.70 8.75
C LEU A 77 13.44 -10.40 8.12
N MET A 78 13.26 -11.22 7.08
CA MET A 78 14.36 -11.87 6.38
C MET A 78 15.36 -10.88 5.77
N ILE A 79 14.86 -9.78 5.19
CA ILE A 79 15.70 -8.73 4.62
C ILE A 79 16.47 -7.99 5.72
N CYS A 80 15.78 -7.60 6.80
CA CYS A 80 16.40 -6.91 7.94
C CYS A 80 17.42 -7.79 8.67
N TRP A 81 17.16 -9.09 8.82
CA TRP A 81 18.05 -10.04 9.49
C TRP A 81 19.44 -10.08 8.84
N ARG A 82 19.51 -9.97 7.51
CA ARG A 82 20.78 -10.06 6.79
C ARG A 82 21.69 -8.85 7.03
N ARG A 83 21.16 -7.62 7.00
CA ARG A 83 21.92 -6.36 7.14
C ARG A 83 21.03 -5.13 7.38
N THR A 84 21.04 -4.56 8.59
CA THR A 84 20.34 -3.29 8.94
C THR A 84 21.24 -2.05 8.90
N ASP A 85 22.48 -2.17 8.43
CA ASP A 85 23.45 -1.07 8.31
C ASP A 85 23.14 -0.10 7.16
N ARG A 86 22.19 -0.46 6.29
CA ARG A 86 21.91 0.28 5.05
C ARG A 86 20.49 0.80 5.02
N ALA A 87 20.33 2.10 4.82
CA ALA A 87 19.01 2.73 4.74
C ALA A 87 18.10 2.10 3.68
N LEU A 88 18.64 1.67 2.54
CA LEU A 88 17.84 1.03 1.49
C LEU A 88 17.11 -0.23 1.99
N VAL A 89 17.74 -1.00 2.89
CA VAL A 89 17.13 -2.19 3.50
C VAL A 89 15.96 -1.76 4.40
N LEU A 90 16.15 -0.74 5.24
CA LEU A 90 15.09 -0.21 6.11
C LEU A 90 13.92 0.34 5.31
N TRP A 91 14.18 1.16 4.30
CA TRP A 91 13.11 1.71 3.46
C TRP A 91 12.36 0.61 2.72
N THR A 92 13.07 -0.40 2.19
CA THR A 92 12.37 -1.44 1.43
C THR A 92 11.62 -2.41 2.32
N SER A 93 12.11 -2.71 3.52
CA SER A 93 11.31 -3.48 4.49
C SER A 93 10.06 -2.73 4.90
N LEU A 94 10.14 -1.40 5.07
CA LEU A 94 8.97 -0.56 5.32
C LEU A 94 8.00 -0.52 4.13
N ALA A 95 8.50 -0.47 2.88
CA ALA A 95 7.67 -0.60 1.69
C ALA A 95 6.95 -1.96 1.63
N ILE A 96 7.66 -3.05 1.90
CA ILE A 96 7.09 -4.40 1.93
C ILE A 96 5.99 -4.49 2.98
N VAL A 97 6.25 -4.05 4.22
CA VAL A 97 5.25 -4.04 5.30
C VAL A 97 4.07 -3.13 4.94
N GLY A 98 4.34 -1.95 4.39
CA GLY A 98 3.30 -1.00 3.99
C GLY A 98 2.37 -1.56 2.92
N ILE A 99 2.92 -2.17 1.86
CA ILE A 99 2.15 -2.79 0.78
C ILE A 99 1.40 -4.03 1.30
N SER A 100 2.03 -4.85 2.14
CA SER A 100 1.41 -6.09 2.62
C SER A 100 0.30 -5.86 3.64
N THR A 101 0.39 -4.80 4.44
CA THR A 101 -0.64 -4.41 5.41
C THR A 101 -1.70 -3.48 4.82
N TYR A 102 -1.50 -2.96 3.61
CA TYR A 102 -2.45 -2.08 2.93
C TYR A 102 -3.89 -2.64 2.89
N PRO A 103 -4.14 -3.92 2.54
CA PRO A 103 -5.50 -4.47 2.52
C PRO A 103 -6.18 -4.52 3.89
N LEU A 104 -5.41 -4.62 4.97
CA LEU A 104 -5.92 -4.53 6.35
C LEU A 104 -6.29 -3.07 6.67
N ASN A 105 -5.43 -2.12 6.31
CA ASN A 105 -5.67 -0.70 6.55
C ASN A 105 -6.94 -0.21 5.85
N ILE A 106 -7.22 -0.69 4.63
CA ILE A 106 -8.46 -0.37 3.92
C ILE A 106 -9.70 -0.85 4.69
N GLU A 107 -9.64 -2.00 5.34
CA GLU A 107 -10.77 -2.51 6.12
C GLU A 107 -11.10 -1.63 7.34
N PHE A 108 -10.08 -1.06 7.99
CA PHE A 108 -10.30 -0.04 9.02
C PHE A 108 -11.04 1.18 8.47
N LEU A 109 -10.67 1.64 7.27
CA LEU A 109 -11.26 2.83 6.66
C LEU A 109 -12.73 2.61 6.25
N GLU A 110 -13.07 1.40 5.85
CA GLU A 110 -14.39 1.03 5.34
C GLU A 110 -15.42 0.72 6.44
N ARG A 111 -15.03 -0.06 7.46
CA ARG A 111 -16.01 -0.60 8.41
C ARG A 111 -16.61 0.46 9.32
N LEU A 112 -17.93 0.40 9.46
CA LEU A 112 -18.72 1.29 10.30
C LEU A 112 -18.32 1.23 11.78
N MET A 113 -17.91 0.05 12.26
CA MET A 113 -17.52 -0.16 13.67
C MET A 113 -16.34 0.70 14.12
N PHE A 114 -15.53 1.22 13.20
CA PHE A 114 -14.42 2.11 13.52
C PHE A 114 -14.79 3.60 13.41
N ARG A 115 -16.08 3.94 13.28
CA ARG A 115 -16.55 5.34 13.20
C ARG A 115 -16.97 5.93 14.55
N ASP A 116 -16.86 5.16 15.63
CA ASP A 116 -16.98 5.64 16.99
C ASP A 116 -15.76 6.50 17.39
N GLU A 117 -15.84 7.22 18.52
CA GLU A 117 -14.79 8.18 18.91
C GLU A 117 -13.40 7.54 19.07
N LEU A 118 -13.33 6.28 19.52
CA LEU A 118 -12.09 5.52 19.64
C LEU A 118 -11.67 4.89 18.30
N GLY A 119 -12.61 4.40 17.50
CA GLY A 119 -12.36 3.88 16.16
C GLY A 119 -11.80 4.91 15.19
N GLU A 120 -12.18 6.19 15.32
CA GLU A 120 -11.65 7.27 14.48
C GLU A 120 -10.12 7.38 14.57
N ILE A 121 -9.54 7.10 15.74
CA ILE A 121 -8.09 7.11 15.95
C ILE A 121 -7.44 6.00 15.14
N TRP A 122 -8.01 4.79 15.19
CA TRP A 122 -7.52 3.64 14.42
C TRP A 122 -7.67 3.86 12.91
N ARG A 123 -8.77 4.48 12.47
CA ARG A 123 -8.96 4.89 11.07
C ARG A 123 -7.90 5.90 10.63
N ALA A 124 -7.62 6.92 11.43
CA ALA A 124 -6.60 7.90 11.11
C ALA A 124 -5.20 7.25 11.03
N MET A 125 -4.87 6.39 11.98
CA MET A 125 -3.61 5.62 11.97
C MET A 125 -3.49 4.71 10.75
N ALA A 126 -4.57 4.01 10.38
CA ALA A 126 -4.63 3.17 9.19
C ALA A 126 -4.46 4.00 7.90
N ALA A 127 -5.08 5.18 7.81
CA ALA A 127 -4.91 6.10 6.69
C ALA A 127 -3.45 6.57 6.56
N VAL A 128 -2.84 7.00 7.66
CA VAL A 128 -1.42 7.40 7.69
C VAL A 128 -0.55 6.25 7.22
N GLN A 129 -0.77 5.03 7.71
CA GLN A 129 0.04 3.88 7.31
C GLN A 129 -0.17 3.47 5.86
N ALA A 130 -1.41 3.55 5.35
CA ALA A 130 -1.71 3.30 3.94
C ALA A 130 -0.98 4.28 3.02
N VAL A 131 -0.93 5.57 3.37
CA VAL A 131 -0.20 6.60 2.63
C VAL A 131 1.31 6.37 2.72
N LEU A 132 1.84 6.14 3.91
CA LEU A 132 3.26 5.89 4.14
C LEU A 132 3.76 4.69 3.34
N GLY A 133 3.06 3.55 3.44
CA GLY A 133 3.43 2.32 2.76
C GLY A 133 3.49 2.46 1.24
N ALA A 134 2.41 2.99 0.65
CA ALA A 134 2.32 3.19 -0.79
C ALA A 134 3.36 4.22 -1.28
N SER A 135 3.47 5.36 -0.60
CA SER A 135 4.39 6.44 -0.98
C SER A 135 5.85 6.01 -0.92
N ILE A 136 6.23 5.26 0.13
CA ILE A 136 7.60 4.74 0.28
C ILE A 136 7.87 3.65 -0.77
N GLY A 137 6.93 2.74 -0.99
CA GLY A 137 7.06 1.71 -2.02
C GLY A 137 7.32 2.30 -3.39
N ILE A 138 6.50 3.26 -3.82
CA ILE A 138 6.70 3.91 -5.11
C ILE A 138 7.96 4.77 -5.09
N GLY A 139 8.23 5.51 -4.02
CA GLY A 139 9.44 6.30 -3.86
C GLY A 139 10.72 5.47 -4.05
N ILE A 140 10.75 4.23 -3.56
CA ILE A 140 11.89 3.32 -3.76
C ILE A 140 12.00 2.89 -5.22
N MET A 141 10.90 2.56 -5.89
CA MET A 141 10.92 2.24 -7.33
C MET A 141 11.50 3.39 -8.16
N LEU A 142 11.20 4.63 -7.77
CA LEU A 142 11.70 5.85 -8.42
C LEU A 142 13.16 6.16 -8.13
N VAL A 143 13.78 5.50 -7.14
CA VAL A 143 15.16 5.74 -6.75
C VAL A 143 16.05 4.55 -7.12
N MET A 144 15.51 3.33 -7.12
CA MET A 144 16.20 2.12 -7.54
C MET A 144 16.46 2.09 -9.06
N PRO A 145 17.61 1.54 -9.50
CA PRO A 145 18.64 0.89 -8.68
C PRO A 145 19.76 1.84 -8.25
N SER A 146 20.00 2.90 -9.01
CA SER A 146 21.19 3.76 -8.86
C SER A 146 21.16 4.75 -7.69
N GLY A 147 20.05 4.84 -6.94
CA GLY A 147 19.91 5.80 -5.84
C GLY A 147 19.68 7.24 -6.29
N ARG A 148 19.57 7.47 -7.60
CA ARG A 148 19.35 8.79 -8.21
C ARG A 148 17.92 8.88 -8.71
N LEU A 149 17.29 10.05 -8.55
CA LEU A 149 16.07 10.37 -9.27
C LEU A 149 16.37 10.41 -10.77
N MET A 150 15.36 10.14 -11.59
CA MET A 150 15.46 10.31 -13.04
C MET A 150 15.88 11.72 -13.39
N ARG A 151 16.67 11.84 -14.46
CA ARG A 151 17.08 13.13 -15.03
C ARG A 151 15.99 13.59 -16.02
N GLY A 152 15.89 14.89 -16.27
CA GLY A 152 14.92 15.43 -17.24
C GLY A 152 13.47 15.49 -16.71
N TRP A 153 12.50 15.29 -17.60
CA TRP A 153 11.07 15.51 -17.31
C TRP A 153 10.47 14.53 -16.29
N GLY A 154 11.01 13.30 -16.21
CA GLY A 154 10.55 12.26 -15.28
C GLY A 154 10.64 12.64 -13.80
N ARG A 155 11.47 13.61 -13.43
CA ARG A 155 11.54 14.13 -12.04
C ARG A 155 10.26 14.87 -11.62
N TRP A 156 9.52 15.43 -12.58
CA TRP A 156 8.29 16.19 -12.30
C TRP A 156 7.10 15.28 -12.02
N LEU A 157 7.18 13.99 -12.37
CA LEU A 157 6.17 13.00 -12.03
C LEU A 157 6.20 12.63 -10.53
N TYR A 158 7.30 12.96 -9.83
CA TYR A 158 7.51 12.65 -8.43
C TYR A 158 6.43 13.21 -7.47
N PRO A 159 6.11 14.53 -7.47
CA PRO A 159 5.04 15.06 -6.63
C PRO A 159 3.69 14.40 -6.94
N PHE A 160 3.35 14.18 -8.21
CA PHE A 160 2.08 13.53 -8.57
C PHE A 160 1.97 12.14 -7.97
N VAL A 161 3.03 11.33 -8.11
CA VAL A 161 3.04 9.95 -7.62
C VAL A 161 2.98 9.84 -6.09
N LEU A 162 3.37 10.88 -5.35
CA LEU A 162 3.22 10.95 -3.89
C LEU A 162 1.89 11.58 -3.44
N ILE A 163 1.39 12.53 -4.21
CA ILE A 163 0.14 13.23 -3.92
C ILE A 163 -1.05 12.31 -4.22
N PHE A 164 -1.02 11.51 -5.29
CA PHE A 164 -2.14 10.64 -5.66
C PHE A 164 -2.54 9.62 -4.59
N PRO A 165 -1.60 8.85 -3.96
CA PRO A 165 -1.94 7.99 -2.82
C PRO A 165 -2.53 8.77 -1.64
N THR A 166 -2.09 10.01 -1.45
CA THR A 166 -2.57 10.90 -0.37
C THR A 166 -3.98 11.39 -0.64
N ILE A 167 -4.26 11.85 -1.86
CA ILE A 167 -5.60 12.22 -2.32
C ILE A 167 -6.52 11.00 -2.25
N TYR A 168 -6.06 9.84 -2.71
CA TYR A 168 -6.81 8.60 -2.66
C TYR A 168 -7.21 8.23 -1.22
N ALA A 169 -6.24 8.20 -0.30
CA ALA A 169 -6.50 7.87 1.09
C ALA A 169 -7.42 8.91 1.75
N TRP A 170 -7.27 10.19 1.39
CA TRP A 170 -8.11 11.27 1.87
C TRP A 170 -9.55 11.16 1.36
N VAL A 171 -9.74 10.93 0.05
CA VAL A 171 -11.06 10.75 -0.58
C VAL A 171 -11.78 9.54 0.01
N TRP A 172 -11.08 8.42 0.16
CA TRP A 172 -11.64 7.20 0.75
C TRP A 172 -12.02 7.39 2.22
N TRP A 173 -11.22 8.17 2.96
CA TRP A 173 -11.46 8.47 4.36
C TRP A 173 -12.62 9.47 4.56
N ALA A 174 -12.67 10.53 3.74
CA ALA A 174 -13.66 11.60 3.82
C ALA A 174 -15.03 11.18 3.28
N GLU A 175 -15.07 10.42 2.18
CA GLU A 175 -16.31 10.03 1.52
C GLU A 175 -16.28 8.56 1.08
N TYR A 176 -16.88 7.71 1.90
CA TYR A 176 -16.95 6.25 1.68
C TYR A 176 -17.54 5.87 0.30
N ARG A 177 -18.45 6.68 -0.23
CA ARG A 177 -19.09 6.45 -1.55
C ARG A 177 -18.19 6.80 -2.74
N ALA A 178 -17.08 7.52 -2.51
CA ALA A 178 -16.11 7.87 -3.55
C ALA A 178 -15.07 6.76 -3.82
N TYR A 179 -15.32 5.53 -3.38
CA TYR A 179 -14.41 4.40 -3.58
C TYR A 179 -14.16 4.08 -5.07
N ARG A 180 -15.17 4.21 -5.95
CA ARG A 180 -15.05 3.95 -7.40
C ARG A 180 -14.03 4.88 -8.08
N PRO A 181 -14.16 6.22 -7.98
CA PRO A 181 -13.16 7.13 -8.55
C PRO A 181 -11.80 6.97 -7.87
N ALA A 182 -11.75 6.65 -6.58
CA ALA A 182 -10.50 6.35 -5.91
C ALA A 182 -9.81 5.13 -6.56
N MET A 183 -10.51 4.00 -6.77
CA MET A 183 -9.94 2.81 -7.41
C MET A 183 -9.32 3.10 -8.79
N VAL A 184 -9.97 3.95 -9.60
CA VAL A 184 -9.41 4.41 -10.89
C VAL A 184 -8.11 5.19 -10.67
N GLY A 185 -8.07 6.09 -9.68
CA GLY A 185 -6.86 6.81 -9.28
C GLY A 185 -5.71 5.90 -8.85
N ASN A 186 -6.00 4.78 -8.19
CA ASN A 186 -4.98 3.80 -7.81
C ASN A 186 -4.38 3.09 -9.04
N VAL A 187 -5.23 2.64 -9.97
CA VAL A 187 -4.78 2.07 -11.25
C VAL A 187 -3.90 3.07 -12.01
N LEU A 188 -4.34 4.32 -12.10
CA LEU A 188 -3.56 5.39 -12.74
C LEU A 188 -2.19 5.58 -12.08
N THR A 189 -2.14 5.57 -10.73
CA THR A 189 -0.88 5.72 -9.98
C THR A 189 0.09 4.58 -10.28
N ILE A 190 -0.40 3.33 -10.26
CA ILE A 190 0.43 2.14 -10.55
C ILE A 190 0.89 2.15 -12.02
N THR A 191 0.01 2.54 -12.95
CA THR A 191 0.36 2.67 -14.37
C THR A 191 1.41 3.75 -14.60
N VAL A 192 1.28 4.92 -13.96
CA VAL A 192 2.31 5.97 -14.02
C VAL A 192 3.62 5.47 -13.44
N ALA A 193 3.60 4.76 -12.32
CA ALA A 193 4.81 4.15 -11.75
C ALA A 193 5.46 3.16 -12.74
N ALA A 194 4.69 2.32 -13.42
CA ALA A 194 5.17 1.41 -14.45
C ALA A 194 5.81 2.14 -15.63
N LEU A 195 5.18 3.22 -16.13
CA LEU A 195 5.74 4.06 -17.20
C LEU A 195 7.07 4.69 -16.79
N VAL A 196 7.16 5.20 -15.56
CA VAL A 196 8.40 5.79 -15.04
C VAL A 196 9.52 4.75 -14.97
N ILE A 197 9.22 3.54 -14.49
CA ILE A 197 10.19 2.43 -14.47
C ILE A 197 10.60 2.03 -15.89
N PHE A 198 9.66 2.03 -16.84
CA PHE A 198 9.92 1.73 -18.25
C PHE A 198 10.88 2.74 -18.90
N PHE A 199 10.62 4.05 -18.75
CA PHE A 199 11.52 5.08 -19.26
C PHE A 199 12.92 4.97 -18.63
N ARG A 200 12.99 4.68 -17.33
CA ARG A 200 14.27 4.45 -16.67
C ARG A 200 14.99 3.21 -17.19
N TYR A 201 14.27 2.12 -17.44
CA TYR A 201 14.83 0.91 -18.03
C TYR A 201 15.46 1.20 -19.41
N TRP A 202 14.84 2.07 -20.20
CA TRP A 202 15.37 2.51 -21.49
C TRP A 202 16.66 3.32 -21.36
N GLU A 203 16.70 4.27 -20.43
CA GLU A 203 17.87 5.13 -20.20
C GLU A 203 19.06 4.41 -19.56
N THR A 204 18.82 3.34 -18.79
CA THR A 204 19.89 2.64 -18.07
C THR A 204 20.79 1.83 -19.02
N THR A 205 22.09 2.11 -19.01
CA THR A 205 23.08 1.37 -19.82
C THR A 205 23.70 0.18 -19.08
N GLN A 206 23.73 0.19 -17.75
CA GLN A 206 24.38 -0.85 -16.95
C GLN A 206 23.56 -2.15 -16.93
N PRO A 207 24.13 -3.32 -17.31
CA PRO A 207 23.38 -4.57 -17.43
C PRO A 207 22.71 -5.04 -16.13
N ARG A 208 23.38 -4.86 -14.99
CA ARG A 208 22.86 -5.25 -13.67
C ARG A 208 21.67 -4.40 -13.24
N GLU A 209 21.75 -3.09 -13.47
CA GLU A 209 20.67 -2.15 -13.17
C GLU A 209 19.45 -2.42 -14.07
N LYS A 210 19.68 -2.69 -15.36
CA LYS A 210 18.63 -3.10 -16.31
C LYS A 210 17.89 -4.35 -15.88
N LEU A 211 18.59 -5.35 -15.37
CA LEU A 211 17.96 -6.58 -14.90
C LEU A 211 17.04 -6.34 -13.70
N GLN A 212 17.46 -5.51 -12.75
CA GLN A 212 16.63 -5.13 -11.60
C GLN A 212 15.38 -4.35 -12.03
N LEU A 213 15.54 -3.38 -12.94
CA LEU A 213 14.43 -2.61 -13.50
C LEU A 213 13.47 -3.50 -14.30
N ARG A 214 13.96 -4.53 -15.01
CA ARG A 214 13.12 -5.48 -15.73
C ARG A 214 12.18 -6.23 -14.79
N TRP A 215 12.68 -6.69 -13.64
CA TRP A 215 11.84 -7.36 -12.65
C TRP A 215 10.85 -6.39 -12.00
N LEU A 216 11.30 -5.19 -11.61
CA LEU A 216 10.44 -4.14 -11.07
C LEU A 216 9.33 -3.74 -12.06
N LEU A 217 9.66 -3.63 -13.34
CA LEU A 217 8.71 -3.34 -14.40
C LEU A 217 7.71 -4.49 -14.56
N LEU A 218 8.17 -5.73 -14.61
CA LEU A 218 7.30 -6.90 -14.72
C LEU A 218 6.30 -6.95 -13.55
N GLY A 219 6.79 -6.81 -12.31
CA GLY A 219 5.93 -6.81 -11.12
C GLY A 219 4.89 -5.69 -11.14
N ASN A 220 5.27 -4.49 -11.56
CA ASN A 220 4.34 -3.35 -11.66
C ASN A 220 3.34 -3.48 -12.81
N VAL A 221 3.75 -4.00 -13.97
CA VAL A 221 2.84 -4.23 -15.10
C VAL A 221 1.81 -5.30 -14.74
N VAL A 222 2.24 -6.40 -14.11
CA VAL A 222 1.32 -7.42 -13.59
C VAL A 222 0.36 -6.80 -12.58
N CYS A 223 0.86 -6.01 -11.62
CA CYS A 223 0.04 -5.28 -10.66
C CYS A 223 -1.00 -4.39 -11.37
N ALA A 224 -0.57 -3.54 -12.32
CA ALA A 224 -1.44 -2.62 -13.05
C ALA A 224 -2.55 -3.35 -13.82
N VAL A 225 -2.20 -4.43 -14.54
CA VAL A 225 -3.16 -5.24 -15.30
C VAL A 225 -4.17 -5.90 -14.36
N VAL A 226 -3.70 -6.49 -13.27
CA VAL A 226 -4.56 -7.17 -12.29
C VAL A 226 -5.52 -6.18 -11.61
N PHE A 227 -5.06 -4.99 -11.22
CA PHE A 227 -5.94 -3.96 -10.68
C PHE A 227 -6.89 -3.36 -11.73
N ALA A 228 -6.47 -3.25 -12.99
CA ALA A 228 -7.38 -2.83 -14.06
C ALA A 228 -8.50 -3.86 -14.26
N LEU A 229 -8.19 -5.16 -14.25
CA LEU A 229 -9.19 -6.24 -14.28
C LEU A 229 -10.11 -6.18 -13.06
N TYR A 230 -9.57 -5.89 -11.87
CA TYR A 230 -10.37 -5.70 -10.67
C TYR A 230 -11.37 -4.55 -10.84
N VAL A 231 -10.93 -3.39 -11.35
CA VAL A 231 -11.81 -2.25 -11.61
C VAL A 231 -12.90 -2.60 -12.63
N VAL A 232 -12.55 -3.31 -13.71
CA VAL A 232 -13.54 -3.78 -14.70
C VAL A 232 -14.58 -4.69 -14.04
N LEU A 233 -14.19 -5.60 -13.14
CA LEU A 233 -15.12 -6.46 -12.41
C LEU A 233 -15.99 -5.69 -11.40
N VAL A 234 -15.48 -4.65 -10.76
CA VAL A 234 -16.25 -3.84 -9.81
C VAL A 234 -17.26 -2.95 -10.55
N LEU A 235 -16.90 -2.43 -11.72
CA LEU A 235 -17.76 -1.56 -12.53
C LEU A 235 -18.72 -2.34 -13.45
N SER A 236 -18.50 -3.65 -13.64
CA SER A 236 -19.40 -4.47 -14.44
C SER A 236 -20.76 -4.62 -13.75
N PRO A 237 -21.87 -4.67 -14.53
CA PRO A 237 -23.20 -4.87 -13.98
C PRO A 237 -23.29 -6.10 -13.07
N THR A 238 -24.13 -6.01 -12.05
CA THR A 238 -24.43 -7.13 -11.16
C THR A 238 -25.06 -8.28 -11.95
N PRO A 239 -24.47 -9.49 -11.95
CA PRO A 239 -25.07 -10.63 -12.62
C PRO A 239 -26.41 -10.99 -11.99
N THR A 240 -27.39 -11.38 -12.80
CA THR A 240 -28.69 -11.88 -12.32
C THR A 240 -28.61 -13.32 -11.81
N SER A 241 -27.64 -14.10 -12.30
CA SER A 241 -27.40 -15.47 -11.84
C SER A 241 -26.55 -15.48 -10.58
N GLU A 242 -27.02 -16.18 -9.53
CA GLU A 242 -26.30 -16.35 -8.27
C GLU A 242 -24.95 -17.05 -8.47
N THR A 243 -24.85 -18.04 -9.36
CA THR A 243 -23.58 -18.72 -9.68
C THR A 243 -22.54 -17.75 -10.25
N LEU A 244 -22.95 -16.86 -11.14
CA LEU A 244 -22.06 -15.84 -11.71
C LEU A 244 -21.66 -14.79 -10.68
N LEU A 245 -22.56 -14.45 -9.75
CA LEU A 245 -22.28 -13.55 -8.64
C LEU A 245 -21.23 -14.13 -7.68
N ILE A 246 -21.37 -15.41 -7.33
CA ILE A 246 -20.38 -16.16 -6.53
C ILE A 246 -19.02 -16.18 -7.25
N ALA A 247 -19.02 -16.51 -8.55
CA ALA A 247 -17.79 -16.53 -9.35
C ALA A 247 -17.13 -15.14 -9.43
N LYS A 248 -17.91 -14.06 -9.61
CA LYS A 248 -17.43 -12.67 -9.59
C LYS A 248 -16.75 -12.35 -8.26
N ARG A 249 -17.38 -12.73 -7.14
CA ARG A 249 -16.88 -12.49 -5.79
C ARG A 249 -15.57 -13.23 -5.50
N PHE A 250 -15.49 -14.52 -5.80
CA PHE A 250 -14.25 -15.28 -5.70
C PHE A 250 -13.14 -14.71 -6.59
N SER A 251 -13.49 -14.33 -7.82
CA SER A 251 -12.54 -13.74 -8.77
C SER A 251 -11.94 -12.44 -8.22
N GLN A 252 -12.75 -11.58 -7.59
CA GLN A 252 -12.28 -10.36 -6.92
C GLN A 252 -11.23 -10.66 -5.84
N ASP A 253 -11.46 -11.67 -5.00
CA ASP A 253 -10.52 -12.03 -3.94
C ASP A 253 -9.18 -12.55 -4.49
N VAL A 254 -9.23 -13.43 -5.50
CA VAL A 254 -8.05 -13.97 -6.18
C VAL A 254 -7.25 -12.87 -6.89
N ILE A 255 -7.94 -11.99 -7.61
CA ILE A 255 -7.32 -10.87 -8.33
C ILE A 255 -6.60 -9.94 -7.36
N LEU A 256 -7.22 -9.57 -6.25
CA LEU A 256 -6.56 -8.73 -5.24
C LEU A 256 -5.35 -9.45 -4.61
N LEU A 257 -5.43 -10.76 -4.35
CA LEU A 257 -4.27 -11.53 -3.88
C LEU A 257 -3.09 -11.46 -4.86
N LEU A 258 -3.36 -11.66 -6.15
CA LEU A 258 -2.34 -11.57 -7.21
C LEU A 258 -1.79 -10.14 -7.35
N GLY A 259 -2.66 -9.14 -7.28
CA GLY A 259 -2.31 -7.72 -7.45
C GLY A 259 -1.35 -7.23 -6.38
N TYR A 260 -1.63 -7.55 -5.11
CA TYR A 260 -0.74 -7.17 -4.00
C TYR A 260 0.51 -8.05 -3.88
N SER A 261 0.45 -9.34 -4.24
CA SER A 261 1.61 -10.23 -4.15
C SER A 261 2.68 -9.95 -5.22
N ALA A 262 2.29 -9.49 -6.41
CA ALA A 262 3.22 -9.17 -7.50
C ALA A 262 4.33 -8.15 -7.11
N PRO A 263 4.03 -6.94 -6.60
CA PRO A 263 5.06 -6.00 -6.17
C PRO A 263 5.84 -6.49 -4.95
N LEU A 264 5.19 -7.19 -4.00
CA LEU A 264 5.85 -7.75 -2.81
C LEU A 264 6.94 -8.76 -3.17
N LEU A 265 6.60 -9.76 -3.98
CA LEU A 265 7.53 -10.78 -4.45
C LEU A 265 8.65 -10.14 -5.28
N THR A 266 8.31 -9.16 -6.11
CA THR A 266 9.30 -8.47 -6.93
C THR A 266 10.33 -7.72 -6.08
N PHE A 267 9.90 -6.94 -5.08
CA PHE A 267 10.83 -6.27 -4.16
C PHE A 267 11.71 -7.28 -3.42
N PHE A 268 11.11 -8.35 -2.91
CA PHE A 268 11.82 -9.39 -2.18
C PHE A 268 12.88 -10.08 -3.06
N LEU A 269 12.51 -10.48 -4.28
CA LEU A 269 13.40 -11.10 -5.25
C LEU A 269 14.52 -10.15 -5.67
N VAL A 270 14.18 -8.90 -5.98
CA VAL A 270 15.13 -7.91 -6.47
C VAL A 270 16.20 -7.62 -5.42
N ILE A 271 15.80 -7.51 -4.15
CA ILE A 271 16.73 -7.34 -3.03
C ILE A 271 17.54 -8.61 -2.78
N SER A 272 16.86 -9.75 -2.62
CA SER A 272 17.49 -11.00 -2.18
C SER A 272 18.48 -11.57 -3.20
N ARG A 273 18.12 -11.53 -4.49
CA ARG A 273 18.88 -12.13 -5.59
C ARG A 273 19.95 -11.21 -6.13
N TYR A 274 19.65 -9.92 -6.31
CA TYR A 274 20.57 -8.98 -6.94
C TYR A 274 21.45 -8.19 -5.97
N LYS A 275 21.41 -8.55 -4.68
CA LYS A 275 22.27 -8.00 -3.63
C LYS A 275 22.28 -6.47 -3.62
N LEU A 276 21.10 -5.86 -3.81
CA LEU A 276 20.91 -4.40 -3.93
C LEU A 276 21.45 -3.61 -2.73
N TRP A 277 21.64 -4.29 -1.60
CA TRP A 277 22.38 -3.72 -0.48
C TRP A 277 23.74 -3.15 -0.90
N SER A 278 24.47 -3.71 -1.88
CA SER A 278 25.84 -3.26 -2.25
C SER A 278 25.94 -1.81 -2.73
N PHE A 279 24.84 -1.17 -3.15
CA PHE A 279 24.87 0.21 -3.61
C PHE A 279 24.91 1.21 -2.44
N HIS A 280 25.95 2.03 -2.42
CA HIS A 280 26.04 3.20 -1.54
C HIS A 280 25.09 4.28 -2.05
N VAL A 281 23.80 4.20 -1.69
CA VAL A 281 22.88 5.32 -1.86
C VAL A 281 23.40 6.47 -0.98
N THR A 282 23.81 7.57 -1.60
CA THR A 282 24.46 8.71 -0.94
C THR A 282 23.48 9.34 0.05
N GLY A 283 23.90 9.47 1.32
CA GLY A 283 23.04 9.71 2.48
C GLY A 283 22.25 11.02 2.51
N ASN A 284 22.59 12.02 1.70
CA ASN A 284 21.82 13.28 1.66
C ASN A 284 20.40 13.09 1.11
N ARG A 285 20.15 12.06 0.29
CA ARG A 285 18.88 11.95 -0.46
C ARG A 285 17.81 11.17 0.29
N SER A 286 18.20 10.14 1.03
CA SER A 286 17.28 9.43 1.94
C SER A 286 16.70 10.36 3.00
N LEU A 287 17.48 11.35 3.47
CA LEU A 287 17.01 12.41 4.36
C LEU A 287 15.89 13.23 3.74
N VAL A 288 16.07 13.70 2.50
CA VAL A 288 15.04 14.46 1.76
C VAL A 288 13.77 13.63 1.63
N TYR A 289 13.88 12.32 1.36
CA TYR A 289 12.71 11.45 1.24
C TYR A 289 12.04 11.16 2.59
N SER A 290 12.81 10.98 3.66
CA SER A 290 12.25 10.85 5.01
C SER A 290 11.51 12.10 5.41
N THR A 291 12.11 13.29 5.21
CA THR A 291 11.47 14.57 5.51
C THR A 291 10.26 14.82 4.64
N LEU A 292 10.31 14.46 3.36
CA LEU A 292 9.16 14.64 2.47
C LEU A 292 8.00 13.71 2.88
N THR A 293 8.32 12.46 3.18
CA THR A 293 7.33 11.46 3.64
C THR A 293 6.74 11.85 4.99
N LEU A 294 7.57 12.33 5.92
CA LEU A 294 7.11 12.90 7.20
C LEU A 294 6.26 14.13 6.99
N SER A 295 6.67 15.04 6.11
CA SER A 295 5.91 16.24 5.83
C SER A 295 4.55 15.90 5.25
N LEU A 296 4.47 14.89 4.37
CA LEU A 296 3.20 14.38 3.86
C LEU A 296 2.33 13.80 4.99
N ALA A 297 2.91 12.96 5.85
CA ALA A 297 2.19 12.36 6.98
C ALA A 297 1.70 13.42 7.97
N VAL A 298 2.53 14.43 8.28
CA VAL A 298 2.19 15.55 9.17
C VAL A 298 1.14 16.44 8.53
N VAL A 299 1.27 16.80 7.25
CA VAL A 299 0.26 17.60 6.53
C VAL A 299 -1.07 16.86 6.49
N PHE A 300 -1.06 15.55 6.23
CA PHE A 300 -2.26 14.73 6.27
C PHE A 300 -2.90 14.71 7.66
N LEU A 301 -2.09 14.50 8.71
CA LEU A 301 -2.56 14.42 10.09
C LEU A 301 -3.05 15.78 10.63
N LEU A 302 -2.39 16.88 10.28
CA LEU A 302 -2.83 18.24 10.62
C LEU A 302 -4.09 18.64 9.84
N GLY A 303 -4.13 18.34 8.54
CA GLY A 303 -5.34 18.53 7.73
C GLY A 303 -6.53 17.80 8.31
N PHE A 304 -6.32 16.55 8.75
CA PHE A 304 -7.30 15.76 9.49
C PHE A 304 -7.81 16.47 10.76
N LEU A 305 -6.90 16.91 11.65
CA LEU A 305 -7.29 17.52 12.93
C LEU A 305 -8.06 18.83 12.74
N LEU A 306 -7.66 19.63 11.74
CA LEU A 306 -8.31 20.90 11.42
C LEU A 306 -9.71 20.69 10.84
N LEU A 307 -9.86 19.80 9.85
CA LEU A 307 -11.15 19.48 9.26
C LEU A 307 -12.12 18.89 10.27
N ARG A 308 -11.65 18.00 11.16
CA ARG A 308 -12.48 17.47 12.26
C ARG A 308 -13.03 18.60 13.13
N LYS A 309 -12.20 19.58 13.46
CA LYS A 309 -12.63 20.74 14.26
C LYS A 309 -13.67 21.57 13.52
N VAL A 310 -13.51 21.78 12.21
CA VAL A 310 -14.48 22.52 11.39
C VAL A 310 -15.82 21.78 11.28
N PHE A 311 -15.81 20.48 10.97
CA PHE A 311 -17.06 19.71 10.86
C PHE A 311 -17.81 19.57 12.19
N ARG A 312 -17.10 19.52 13.33
CA ARG A 312 -17.73 19.57 14.67
C ARG A 312 -18.26 20.95 15.07
N LEU A 313 -17.85 22.02 14.39
CA LEU A 313 -18.33 23.39 14.65
C LEU A 313 -19.50 23.78 13.74
N VAL A 314 -19.71 23.05 12.64
CA VAL A 314 -20.72 23.35 11.61
C VAL A 314 -21.92 22.39 11.67
N GLY A 315 -21.77 21.21 12.29
CA GLY A 315 -22.87 20.29 12.62
C GLY A 315 -23.22 20.34 14.09
#